data_AF-A0A535BN72-F1
#
_entry.id   AF-A0A535BN72-F1
#
_cell.length_a   1.000
_cell.length_b   1.000
_cell.length_c   1.000
_cell.angle_alpha   90.00
_cell.angle_beta   90.00
_cell.angle_gamma   90.00
#
_symmetry.space_group_name_H-M   'P 1'
#
loop_
_entity.id
_entity.type
_entity.pdbx_description
1 polymer ?
#
loop_
_entity_poly.entity_id
_entity_poly.type
_entity_poly.pdbx_seq_one_letter_code
_entity_poly.pdbx_strand_id
1 'polypeptide(L)'
;MSENLSSGEELLERVRNAAGIILGVSENRSWIELFFEGDLMHTKTVNLPGGLIFDIYVEAIPHKATVYEHPRTMIFFEGPCDVEISRDGNKVIVKGASPDQAPNLA
;
A
#
# COMPACT_ATOMS: atom_id res chain seq x y z
N MET A 1 15.94 2.53 14.57
CA MET A 1 17.02 1.74 13.95
C MET A 1 16.81 1.79 12.46
N SER A 2 17.79 2.23 11.70
CA SER A 2 17.71 2.32 10.25
C SER A 2 17.63 0.91 9.68
N GLU A 3 16.49 0.53 9.12
CA GLU A 3 16.36 -0.75 8.43
C GLU A 3 17.28 -0.71 7.21
N ASN A 4 18.25 -1.63 7.18
CA ASN A 4 19.10 -1.85 6.02
C ASN A 4 18.22 -2.46 4.92
N LEU A 5 17.56 -1.58 4.17
CA LEU A 5 17.03 -1.88 2.84
C LEU A 5 18.19 -2.50 2.06
N SER A 6 18.04 -3.76 1.65
CA SER A 6 19.03 -4.42 0.80
C SER A 6 19.29 -3.56 -0.44
N SER A 7 20.53 -3.54 -0.93
CA SER A 7 20.95 -2.77 -2.11
C SER A 7 20.01 -3.00 -3.31
N GLY A 8 18.99 -2.15 -3.48
CA GLY A 8 17.96 -2.27 -4.51
C GLY A 8 16.52 -2.01 -4.03
N GLU A 9 16.26 -2.08 -2.72
CA GLU A 9 14.94 -1.79 -2.15
C GLU A 9 14.76 -0.27 -1.90
N GLU A 10 13.71 0.29 -2.49
CA GLU A 10 13.33 1.70 -2.43
C GLU A 10 12.04 1.82 -1.62
N LEU A 11 12.07 2.59 -0.52
CA LEU A 11 10.86 2.94 0.20
C LEU A 11 10.07 4.00 -0.61
N LEU A 12 8.86 3.65 -1.06
CA LEU A 12 8.00 4.56 -1.80
C LEU A 12 7.16 5.41 -0.86
N GLU A 13 6.60 4.82 0.20
CA GLU A 13 5.71 5.53 1.12
C GLU A 13 5.52 4.80 2.45
N ARG A 14 5.25 5.57 3.52
CA ARG A 14 4.73 5.07 4.80
C ARG A 14 3.52 5.88 5.23
N VAL A 15 2.43 5.19 5.56
CA VAL A 15 1.16 5.80 5.95
C VAL A 15 0.67 5.15 7.23
N ARG A 16 0.12 5.96 8.14
CA ARG A 16 -0.49 5.45 9.37
C ARG A 16 -2.00 5.42 9.28
N ASN A 17 -2.63 4.45 9.95
CA ASN A 17 -4.09 4.34 10.10
C ASN A 17 -4.88 4.34 8.77
N ALA A 18 -4.35 3.73 7.71
CA ALA A 18 -5.13 3.50 6.50
C ALA A 18 -6.27 2.50 6.78
N ALA A 19 -7.40 2.68 6.11
CA ALA A 19 -8.56 1.79 6.18
C ALA A 19 -8.61 0.80 5.00
N GLY A 20 -7.85 1.08 3.94
CA GLY A 20 -7.66 0.16 2.85
C GLY A 20 -6.84 0.74 1.72
N ILE A 21 -6.67 -0.06 0.67
CA ILE A 21 -5.94 0.33 -0.54
C ILE A 21 -6.76 0.04 -1.79
N ILE A 22 -6.54 0.85 -2.81
CA ILE A 22 -7.02 0.66 -4.17
C ILE A 22 -5.79 0.51 -5.06
N LEU A 23 -5.66 -0.66 -5.68
CA LEU A 23 -4.67 -0.94 -6.70
C LEU A 23 -5.30 -0.58 -8.04
N GLY A 24 -4.79 0.47 -8.67
CA GLY A 24 -5.31 0.97 -9.93
C GLY A 24 -4.31 0.78 -11.06
N VAL A 25 -4.80 0.33 -12.21
CA VAL A 25 -4.04 0.27 -13.45
C VAL A 25 -4.81 1.01 -14.54
N SER A 26 -4.09 1.76 -15.37
CA SER A 26 -4.58 2.24 -16.66
C SER A 26 -3.52 1.95 -17.73
N GLU A 27 -3.86 2.24 -18.98
CA GLU A 27 -2.97 1.99 -20.14
C GLU A 27 -1.55 2.57 -19.98
N ASN A 28 -1.42 3.67 -19.23
CA ASN A 28 -0.18 4.44 -19.16
C ASN A 28 0.39 4.58 -17.73
N ARG A 29 -0.33 4.13 -16.70
CA ARG A 29 0.09 4.30 -15.31
C ARG A 29 -0.49 3.24 -14.39
N SER A 30 0.31 2.83 -13.41
CA SER A 30 -0.16 2.08 -12.25
C SER A 30 -0.04 2.96 -11.01
N TRP A 31 -0.94 2.82 -10.06
CA TRP A 31 -0.90 3.56 -8.80
C TRP A 31 -1.50 2.76 -7.66
N ILE A 32 -1.13 3.14 -6.45
CA ILE A 32 -1.71 2.64 -5.21
C ILE A 32 -2.37 3.85 -4.53
N GLU A 33 -3.64 3.74 -4.22
CA GLU A 33 -4.35 4.77 -3.47
C GLU A 33 -4.72 4.21 -2.10
N LEU A 34 -4.25 4.85 -1.03
CA LEU A 34 -4.64 4.54 0.33
C LEU A 34 -5.85 5.39 0.69
N PHE A 35 -6.87 4.79 1.28
CA PHE A 35 -8.03 5.53 1.80
C PHE A 35 -8.16 5.33 3.30
N PHE A 36 -8.77 6.32 3.95
CA PHE A 36 -8.87 6.41 5.40
C PHE A 36 -10.33 6.58 5.79
N GLU A 37 -10.71 5.95 6.90
CA GLU A 37 -12.06 6.07 7.49
C GLU A 37 -12.08 7.17 8.56
N GLY A 38 -13.15 7.95 8.57
CA GLY A 38 -13.37 9.09 9.46
C GLY A 38 -14.54 9.94 8.95
N ASP A 39 -14.82 11.09 9.58
CA ASP A 39 -15.94 11.97 9.18
C ASP A 39 -15.82 12.50 7.74
N LEU A 40 -14.60 12.53 7.21
CA LEU A 40 -14.28 12.88 5.82
C LEU A 40 -13.38 11.80 5.22
N MET A 41 -13.88 11.10 4.20
CA MET A 41 -13.07 10.21 3.38
C MET A 41 -11.98 11.03 2.70
N HIS A 42 -10.73 10.69 2.98
CA HIS A 42 -9.57 11.24 2.28
C HIS A 42 -8.77 10.09 1.69
N THR A 43 -8.01 10.40 0.64
CA THR A 43 -7.15 9.43 -0.03
C THR A 43 -5.75 9.98 -0.21
N LYS A 44 -4.76 9.09 -0.31
CA LYS A 44 -3.38 9.39 -0.63
C LYS A 44 -2.93 8.51 -1.78
N THR A 45 -2.49 9.13 -2.88
CA THR A 45 -2.03 8.41 -4.06
C THR A 45 -0.51 8.27 -4.07
N VAL A 46 -0.04 7.04 -4.25
CA VAL A 46 1.35 6.67 -4.56
C VAL A 46 1.41 6.28 -6.02
N ASN A 47 2.06 7.13 -6.82
CA ASN A 47 2.23 6.89 -8.25
C ASN A 47 3.39 5.93 -8.49
N LEU A 48 3.18 4.89 -9.28
CA LEU A 48 4.27 4.05 -9.77
C LEU A 48 4.79 4.60 -11.10
N PRO A 49 6.08 4.41 -11.44
CA PRO A 49 6.63 4.83 -12.71
C PRO A 49 5.82 4.28 -13.91
N GLY A 50 5.50 5.14 -14.88
CA GLY A 50 4.81 4.73 -16.10
C GLY A 50 5.70 3.87 -17.02
N GLY A 51 5.07 3.11 -17.92
CA GLY A 51 5.79 2.32 -18.93
C GLY A 51 6.49 1.06 -18.41
N LEU A 52 6.28 0.70 -17.15
CA LEU A 52 6.80 -0.52 -16.52
C LEU A 52 5.65 -1.37 -15.99
N ILE A 53 5.84 -2.70 -16.03
CA ILE A 53 4.91 -3.67 -15.43
C ILE A 53 5.44 -4.01 -14.03
N PHE A 54 4.55 -3.96 -13.04
CA PHE A 54 4.87 -4.28 -11.66
C PHE A 54 4.05 -5.46 -11.15
N ASP A 55 4.72 -6.34 -10.39
CA ASP A 55 4.05 -7.34 -9.57
C ASP A 55 3.81 -6.74 -8.18
N ILE A 56 2.54 -6.57 -7.80
CA ILE A 56 2.16 -6.02 -6.49
C ILE A 56 1.84 -7.16 -5.53
N TYR A 57 2.60 -7.24 -4.45
CA TYR A 57 2.41 -8.19 -3.35
C TYR A 57 1.80 -7.47 -2.16
N VAL A 58 0.69 -8.01 -1.65
CA VAL A 58 0.03 -7.49 -0.44
C VAL A 58 0.30 -8.48 0.66
N GLU A 59 1.15 -8.10 1.61
CA GLU A 59 1.67 -8.97 2.66
C GLU A 59 1.21 -8.50 4.04
N ALA A 60 0.91 -9.45 4.92
CA ALA A 60 0.63 -9.22 6.34
C ALA A 60 -0.51 -8.22 6.67
N ILE A 61 -1.31 -7.81 5.68
CA ILE A 61 -2.49 -6.96 5.88
C ILE A 61 -3.70 -7.84 6.25
N PRO A 62 -4.25 -7.72 7.48
CA PRO A 62 -5.56 -8.28 7.80
C PRO A 62 -6.62 -7.55 6.97
N HIS A 63 -7.29 -8.27 6.07
CA HIS A 63 -8.29 -7.69 5.18
C HIS A 63 -9.66 -8.31 5.40
N LYS A 64 -10.66 -7.43 5.45
CA LYS A 64 -12.08 -7.78 5.59
C LYS A 64 -12.67 -8.27 4.28
N ALA A 65 -12.26 -7.65 3.17
CA ALA A 65 -12.77 -7.96 1.84
C ALA A 65 -11.80 -7.50 0.77
N THR A 66 -11.79 -8.24 -0.34
CA THR A 66 -11.17 -7.84 -1.59
C THR A 66 -12.26 -7.73 -2.65
N VAL A 67 -12.38 -6.55 -3.26
CA VAL A 67 -13.35 -6.26 -4.31
C VAL A 67 -12.58 -6.01 -5.60
N TYR A 68 -12.90 -6.78 -6.64
CA TYR A 68 -12.35 -6.58 -7.97
C TYR A 68 -13.37 -5.88 -8.85
N GLU A 69 -13.01 -4.70 -9.36
CA GLU A 69 -13.81 -3.94 -10.32
C GLU A 69 -12.86 -3.39 -11.38
N HIS A 70 -12.77 -4.06 -12.53
CA HIS A 70 -11.84 -3.70 -13.58
C HIS A 70 -11.91 -2.18 -13.92
N PRO A 71 -10.78 -1.44 -13.93
CA PRO A 71 -9.38 -1.91 -13.85
C PRO A 71 -8.75 -1.78 -12.45
N ARG A 72 -9.54 -1.89 -11.38
CA ARG A 72 -9.15 -1.66 -9.99
C ARG A 72 -9.37 -2.89 -9.12
N THR A 73 -8.51 -3.03 -8.11
CA THR A 73 -8.72 -3.96 -7.00
C THR A 73 -8.72 -3.17 -5.72
N MET A 74 -9.78 -3.25 -4.94
CA MET A 74 -9.90 -2.62 -3.63
C MET A 74 -9.72 -3.67 -2.54
N ILE A 75 -8.90 -3.35 -1.53
CA ILE A 75 -8.68 -4.20 -0.36
C ILE A 75 -9.06 -3.38 0.87
N PHE A 76 -10.15 -3.79 1.53
CA PHE A 76 -10.60 -3.21 2.78
C PHE A 76 -9.89 -3.92 3.94
N PHE A 77 -9.31 -3.15 4.84
CA PHE A 77 -8.66 -3.71 6.02
C PHE A 77 -9.69 -4.11 7.08
N GLU A 78 -9.32 -5.00 7.99
CA GLU A 78 -10.19 -5.36 9.13
C GLU A 78 -10.33 -4.23 10.15
N GLY A 79 -9.37 -3.31 10.19
CA GLY A 79 -9.35 -2.10 10.99
C GLY A 79 -8.21 -1.17 10.55
N PRO A 80 -8.00 -0.03 11.24
CA PRO A 80 -6.91 0.89 10.94
C PRO A 80 -5.56 0.16 10.92
N CYS A 81 -4.80 0.37 9.86
CA CYS A 81 -3.53 -0.32 9.62
C CYS A 81 -2.46 0.66 9.17
N ASP A 82 -1.26 0.53 9.74
CA ASP A 82 -0.09 1.24 9.23
C ASP A 82 0.44 0.49 8.02
N VAL A 83 0.64 1.21 6.92
CA VAL A 83 1.02 0.65 5.62
C VAL A 83 2.39 1.16 5.21
N GLU A 84 3.25 0.23 4.83
CA GLU A 84 4.51 0.50 4.17
C GLU A 84 4.44 0.01 2.72
N ILE A 85 4.91 0.85 1.80
CA ILE A 85 5.03 0.50 0.39
C ILE A 85 6.50 0.61 0.01
N SER A 86 7.11 -0.53 -0.31
CA SER A 86 8.48 -0.60 -0.84
C SER A 86 8.50 -1.19 -2.24
N ARG A 87 9.61 -0.95 -2.95
CA ARG A 87 9.85 -1.43 -4.29
C ARG A 87 11.20 -2.10 -4.36
N ASP A 88 11.24 -3.29 -4.94
CA ASP A 88 12.46 -4.01 -5.30
C ASP A 88 12.40 -4.36 -6.80
N GLY A 89 13.07 -3.56 -7.63
CA GLY A 89 13.03 -3.69 -9.09
C GLY A 89 11.63 -3.51 -9.69
N ASN A 90 11.03 -4.60 -10.16
CA ASN A 90 9.66 -4.66 -10.69
C ASN A 90 8.63 -5.16 -9.67
N LYS A 91 9.06 -5.49 -8.45
CA LYS A 91 8.17 -5.91 -7.37
C LYS A 91 7.82 -4.70 -6.52
N VAL A 92 6.54 -4.56 -6.21
CA VAL A 92 6.05 -3.59 -5.23
C VAL A 92 5.45 -4.38 -4.09
N ILE A 93 5.91 -4.12 -2.88
CA ILE A 93 5.48 -4.83 -1.69
C ILE A 93 4.69 -3.85 -0.82
N VAL A 94 3.45 -4.19 -0.53
CA VAL A 94 2.56 -3.45 0.36
C VAL A 94 2.40 -4.25 1.64
N LYS A 95 3.04 -3.79 2.71
CA LYS A 95 2.98 -4.41 4.03
C LYS A 95 2.06 -3.64 4.94
N GLY A 96 1.29 -4.37 5.74
CA GLY A 96 0.47 -3.81 6.81
C GLY A 96 0.93 -4.29 8.16
N ALA A 97 0.88 -3.40 9.14
CA ALA A 97 0.98 -3.74 10.55
C ALA A 97 -0.19 -3.11 11.30
N SER A 98 -0.75 -3.85 12.27
CA SER A 98 -1.69 -3.23 13.22
C SER A 98 -0.95 -2.14 14.01
N PRO A 99 -1.59 -1.00 14.34
CA PRO A 99 -0.98 0.06 15.15
C PRO A 99 -0.42 -0.47 16.49
N ASP A 100 -1.05 -1.47 17.07
CA ASP A 100 -0.62 -2.12 18.32
C ASP A 100 0.60 -3.04 18.16
N GLN A 101 0.91 -3.45 16.93
CA GLN A 101 2.07 -4.31 16.60
C GLN A 101 3.30 -3.51 16.18
N ALA A 102 3.18 -2.19 15.99
CA ALA A 102 4.26 -1.34 15.52
C ALA A 102 4.58 -0.14 16.45
N PRO A 103 4.94 -0.35 17.73
CA PRO A 103 5.33 0.75 18.63
C PRO A 103 6.62 1.46 18.20
N ASN A 104 7.38 0.90 17.24
CA ASN A 104 8.67 1.42 16.78
C ASN A 104 8.62 2.15 15.43
N LEU A 105 7.44 2.41 14.86
CA LEU A 105 7.29 3.31 13.72
C LEU A 105 7.22 4.80 14.13
N ALA A 106 7.39 5.10 15.42
CA ALA A 106 7.35 6.43 16.04
C ALA A 106 8.52 7.34 15.67
#